data_AF-R5PSB8-F1
#
_entry.id   AF-R5PSB8-F1
#
_cell.length_a   1.000
_cell.length_b   1.000
_cell.length_c   1.000
_cell.angle_alpha   90.00
_cell.angle_beta   90.00
_cell.angle_gamma   90.00
#
_symmetry.space_group_name_H-M   'P 1'
#
loop_
_entity.id
_entity.type
_entity.pdbx_description
1 polymer ?
#
loop_
_entity_poly.entity_id
_entity_poly.type
_entity_poly.pdbx_seq_one_letter_code
_entity_poly.pdbx_strand_id
1 'polypeptide(L)'
;MSNIFNNSRNLFDMILNKSNYWDFNISLNYNGEIGKNADDCLINFIDTANPDCIWFNDLMSIKDYKWEGCVNNGVELNSIGYTGVDNGIIRFEKDSTSNKEFLKLYTKSRLNISSNDFRLKLQKIDGNNNLYDYSNNIVEKDNMIVSELNGGFYQGFFKTKDQIYQILPDTFDDGWTFNFVLNKSSLNNDNITLNDKHPNNKGIFFYMGTRCENKWWKYYMTPHKFERIRYKYSMGDYVDESYLNNDDYSVDYSIETVKKPYISEPLCIKYDTDCCQTDTYFTDNYVKSSYLSEYYEYFVDEGYLSQDDILVDNISFSTSEGYDLYQPNIREYRITNKFVTYNHTKEGLNINKEEPELILYDIDSPNMENYFLLFNQTKEGYNINSINTLLAEKSKYYNVIDDITGNAIAFRITDEGKLGYRYIVKDCEADEGYSIKEDYSVDGLIKEDRWYSINVVFKEIKTNYMQLLFYVDGKLKLVSQDLPKINFRPLNDLYSKQEGVPFNISIGGGTQGLCDVIYHDYRNLPEYMLPIEKYFAGSFIGYFKEFKFYNCPLTFNQLKNKE
;
A
#
# COMPACT_ATOMS: atom_id res chain seq x y z
N MET A 1 71.14 26.68 1.53
CA MET A 1 69.88 25.94 1.34
C MET A 1 68.73 26.77 1.92
N SER A 2 68.35 27.82 1.19
CA SER A 2 67.14 28.60 1.41
C SER A 2 66.17 28.10 0.36
N ASN A 3 65.06 27.45 0.77
CA ASN A 3 63.86 27.16 -0.04
C ASN A 3 62.80 26.31 0.70
N ILE A 4 62.95 26.02 2.00
CA ILE A 4 61.90 25.34 2.80
C ILE A 4 60.95 26.33 3.52
N PHE A 5 61.27 27.63 3.58
CA PHE A 5 60.45 28.64 4.27
C PHE A 5 59.51 29.45 3.38
N ASN A 6 59.47 29.18 2.07
CA ASN A 6 58.65 29.92 1.09
C ASN A 6 57.42 29.14 0.59
N ASN A 7 56.95 28.13 1.34
CA ASN A 7 55.62 27.61 1.08
C ASN A 7 54.61 28.53 1.75
N SER A 8 53.94 29.34 0.93
CA SER A 8 52.63 29.92 1.19
C SER A 8 51.71 28.81 1.74
N ARG A 9 51.74 28.59 3.05
CA ARG A 9 50.70 27.84 3.74
C ARG A 9 49.47 28.71 3.58
N ASN A 10 48.64 28.39 2.59
CA ASN A 10 47.25 28.83 2.59
C ASN A 10 46.62 28.18 3.83
N LEU A 11 46.76 28.85 4.99
CA LEU A 11 46.03 28.53 6.20
C LEU A 11 44.60 28.94 5.91
N PHE A 12 43.81 27.98 5.41
CA PHE A 12 42.38 28.15 5.32
C PHE A 12 41.82 28.04 6.74
N ASP A 13 41.39 29.16 7.31
CA ASP A 13 40.53 29.13 8.48
C ASP A 13 39.12 28.78 8.03
N MET A 14 38.72 27.53 8.27
CA MET A 14 37.36 27.07 8.02
C MET A 14 36.54 27.22 9.30
N ILE A 15 35.63 28.18 9.32
CA ILE A 15 34.64 28.34 10.38
C ILE A 15 33.34 27.71 9.89
N LEU A 16 32.97 26.56 10.48
CA LEU A 16 31.72 25.88 10.17
C LEU A 16 30.56 26.58 10.86
N ASN A 17 29.56 27.01 10.09
CA ASN A 17 28.29 27.44 10.67
C ASN A 17 27.49 26.21 11.08
N LYS A 18 27.20 26.05 12.36
CA LYS A 18 26.42 24.91 12.87
C LYS A 18 24.95 24.92 12.44
N SER A 19 24.45 26.04 11.90
CA SER A 19 23.05 26.17 11.48
C SER A 19 22.77 25.63 10.08
N ASN A 20 23.79 25.25 9.31
CA ASN A 20 23.65 24.76 7.94
C ASN A 20 24.29 23.38 7.79
N TYR A 21 23.77 22.59 6.85
CA TYR A 21 24.49 21.43 6.33
C TYR A 21 25.57 21.89 5.38
N TRP A 22 26.75 21.29 5.52
CA TRP A 22 27.88 21.56 4.65
C TRP A 22 28.40 20.25 4.07
N ASP A 23 28.59 20.23 2.76
CA ASP A 23 29.24 19.13 2.05
C ASP A 23 30.57 19.67 1.52
N PHE A 24 31.68 19.17 2.05
CA PHE A 24 33.03 19.60 1.67
C PHE A 24 33.79 18.43 1.07
N ASN A 25 34.37 18.65 -0.11
CA ASN A 25 35.29 17.72 -0.72
C ASN A 25 36.66 18.39 -0.86
N ILE A 26 37.66 17.85 -0.15
CA ILE A 26 39.05 18.31 -0.23
C ILE A 26 39.82 17.20 -0.95
N SER A 27 40.29 17.49 -2.16
CA SER A 27 41.16 16.56 -2.90
C SER A 27 42.46 17.25 -3.34
N LEU A 28 43.59 16.58 -3.09
CA LEU A 28 44.93 17.10 -3.41
C LEU A 28 45.41 16.69 -4.81
N ASN A 29 44.75 15.73 -5.46
CA ASN A 29 44.90 15.28 -6.84
C ASN A 29 43.79 14.24 -7.07
N TYR A 30 42.77 14.55 -7.85
CA TYR A 30 41.63 13.65 -8.04
C TYR A 30 41.94 12.60 -9.12
N ASN A 31 42.70 11.57 -8.74
CA ASN A 31 42.68 10.25 -9.39
C ASN A 31 41.97 9.24 -8.46
N GLY A 32 40.91 9.69 -7.76
CA GLY A 32 40.04 8.78 -7.02
C GLY A 32 39.34 7.87 -8.01
N GLU A 33 39.19 6.59 -7.65
CA GLU A 33 38.44 5.61 -8.44
C GLU A 33 37.17 6.28 -8.97
N ILE A 34 37.01 6.29 -10.30
CA ILE A 34 35.73 6.61 -10.91
C ILE A 34 34.79 5.56 -10.33
N GLY A 35 34.04 5.93 -9.29
CA GLY A 35 32.99 5.08 -8.75
C GLY A 35 32.13 4.61 -9.91
N LYS A 36 31.52 3.41 -9.78
CA LYS A 36 30.62 2.83 -10.79
C LYS A 36 29.81 3.94 -11.45
N ASN A 37 29.72 3.93 -12.77
CA ASN A 37 29.02 5.01 -13.47
C ASN A 37 27.61 5.08 -12.89
N ALA A 38 27.10 6.28 -12.60
CA ALA A 38 25.81 6.42 -11.90
C ALA A 38 24.67 5.77 -12.70
N ASP A 39 24.85 5.59 -14.01
CA ASP A 39 23.91 4.91 -14.89
C ASP A 39 23.96 3.38 -14.74
N ASP A 40 25.07 2.80 -14.28
CA ASP A 40 25.22 1.35 -14.08
C ASP A 40 24.32 0.82 -12.96
N CYS A 41 23.92 1.69 -12.02
CA CYS A 41 23.08 1.33 -10.88
C CYS A 41 21.66 1.91 -10.98
N LEU A 42 21.28 2.52 -12.11
CA LEU A 42 19.92 3.00 -12.37
C LEU A 42 19.02 1.81 -12.76
N ILE A 43 18.05 1.50 -11.90
CA ILE A 43 17.25 0.27 -12.02
C ILE A 43 15.77 0.55 -12.31
N ASN A 44 15.34 1.80 -12.19
CA ASN A 44 14.00 2.25 -12.55
C ASN A 44 14.04 3.71 -12.97
N PHE A 45 13.30 4.05 -14.03
CA PHE A 45 13.15 5.42 -14.48
C PHE A 45 11.75 5.62 -15.08
N ILE A 46 10.99 6.54 -14.51
CA ILE A 46 9.73 7.07 -15.04
C ILE A 46 9.97 8.53 -15.42
N ASP A 47 9.62 8.90 -16.65
CA ASP A 47 9.62 10.28 -17.16
C ASP A 47 8.30 10.54 -17.89
N THR A 48 7.46 11.43 -17.36
CA THR A 48 6.17 11.77 -17.99
C THR A 48 6.34 12.46 -19.33
N ALA A 49 7.51 13.02 -19.64
CA ALA A 49 7.80 13.56 -20.97
C ALA A 49 8.03 12.45 -22.01
N ASN A 50 8.33 11.22 -21.58
CA ASN A 50 8.43 10.07 -22.46
C ASN A 50 7.06 9.40 -22.61
N PRO A 51 6.48 9.34 -23.82
CA PRO A 51 5.17 8.71 -24.04
C PRO A 51 5.15 7.22 -23.69
N ASP A 52 6.30 6.51 -23.71
CA ASP A 52 6.37 5.10 -23.32
C ASP A 52 6.16 4.88 -21.81
N CYS A 53 6.27 5.94 -21.01
CA CYS A 53 6.01 5.92 -19.57
C CYS A 53 4.55 6.18 -19.23
N ILE A 54 3.71 6.53 -20.21
CA ILE A 54 2.29 6.84 -20.00
C ILE A 54 1.44 5.82 -20.74
N TRP A 55 0.54 5.17 -20.00
CA TRP A 55 -0.45 4.27 -20.58
C TRP A 55 -1.84 4.72 -20.16
N PHE A 56 -2.58 5.35 -21.06
CA PHE A 56 -3.79 6.11 -20.74
C PHE A 56 -3.51 7.12 -19.62
N ASN A 57 -3.94 6.80 -18.39
CA ASN A 57 -3.75 7.63 -17.21
C ASN A 57 -2.74 7.04 -16.23
N ASP A 58 -2.19 5.85 -16.48
CA ASP A 58 -1.26 5.16 -15.59
C ASP A 58 0.20 5.47 -15.94
N LEU A 59 1.10 5.25 -14.99
CA LEU A 59 2.53 5.42 -15.16
C LEU A 59 3.25 4.08 -15.27
N MET A 60 4.23 4.01 -16.17
CA MET A 60 5.13 2.88 -16.31
C MET A 60 6.57 3.36 -16.36
N SER A 61 7.50 2.52 -15.89
CA SER A 61 8.93 2.79 -16.10
C SER A 61 9.38 2.41 -17.51
N ILE A 62 10.45 3.04 -17.96
CA ILE A 62 11.16 2.69 -19.18
C ILE A 62 11.70 1.25 -19.05
N LYS A 63 11.55 0.46 -20.11
CA LYS A 63 11.80 -0.99 -20.13
C LYS A 63 13.26 -1.38 -19.89
N ASP A 64 14.21 -0.54 -20.30
CA ASP A 64 15.63 -0.89 -20.31
C ASP A 64 16.28 -0.79 -18.92
N TYR A 65 15.68 -0.04 -17.99
CA TYR A 65 16.18 0.10 -16.62
C TYR A 65 15.62 -1.00 -15.75
N LYS A 66 16.50 -1.92 -15.34
CA LYS A 66 16.21 -3.03 -14.43
C LYS A 66 17.47 -3.43 -13.67
N TRP A 67 17.29 -4.02 -12.49
CA TRP A 67 18.40 -4.60 -11.73
C TRP A 67 18.59 -6.08 -12.07
N GLU A 68 19.76 -6.63 -11.72
CA GLU A 68 20.12 -8.02 -12.03
C GLU A 68 19.18 -9.05 -11.35
N GLY A 69 18.62 -8.69 -10.19
CA GLY A 69 17.69 -9.53 -9.43
C GLY A 69 16.24 -9.54 -9.93
N CYS A 70 15.93 -8.89 -11.04
CA CYS A 70 14.58 -8.88 -11.60
C CYS A 70 14.10 -10.27 -12.01
N VAL A 71 12.94 -10.69 -11.48
CA VAL A 71 12.26 -11.94 -11.86
C VAL A 71 10.82 -11.63 -12.26
N ASN A 72 10.36 -12.18 -13.38
CA ASN A 72 8.96 -12.19 -13.76
C ASN A 72 8.70 -13.38 -14.69
N ASN A 73 8.31 -14.51 -14.09
CA ASN A 73 7.99 -15.76 -14.79
C ASN A 73 6.53 -15.84 -15.25
N GLY A 74 5.77 -14.76 -15.06
CA GLY A 74 4.32 -14.74 -15.20
C GLY A 74 3.65 -15.13 -13.89
N VAL A 75 2.64 -14.35 -13.50
CA VAL A 75 1.92 -14.54 -12.23
C VAL A 75 0.41 -14.44 -12.47
N GLU A 76 -0.33 -15.36 -11.87
CA GLU A 76 -1.78 -15.27 -11.74
C GLU A 76 -2.11 -15.09 -10.25
N LEU A 77 -2.65 -13.92 -9.91
CA LEU A 77 -3.16 -13.59 -8.58
C LEU A 77 -4.64 -13.97 -8.55
N ASN A 78 -4.98 -15.06 -7.87
CA ASN A 78 -6.30 -15.69 -7.98
C ASN A 78 -7.35 -15.11 -7.03
N SER A 79 -6.91 -14.34 -6.03
CA SER A 79 -7.73 -13.79 -4.95
C SER A 79 -7.62 -12.27 -4.85
N ILE A 80 -7.12 -11.61 -5.91
CA ILE A 80 -6.93 -10.16 -6.00
C ILE A 80 -8.24 -9.40 -5.86
N GLY A 81 -9.38 -10.05 -6.09
CA GLY A 81 -10.72 -9.53 -5.78
C GLY A 81 -10.85 -8.96 -4.37
N TYR A 82 -10.16 -9.53 -3.38
CA TYR A 82 -10.25 -9.09 -1.99
C TYR A 82 -9.54 -7.77 -1.70
N THR A 83 -8.55 -7.38 -2.49
CA THR A 83 -7.69 -6.20 -2.23
C THR A 83 -7.68 -5.20 -3.37
N GLY A 84 -7.91 -5.66 -4.60
CA GLY A 84 -7.91 -4.85 -5.81
C GLY A 84 -9.13 -3.97 -5.97
N VAL A 85 -10.25 -4.32 -5.32
CA VAL A 85 -11.42 -3.43 -5.22
C VAL A 85 -11.16 -2.24 -4.29
N ASP A 86 -10.19 -2.31 -3.39
CA ASP A 86 -9.97 -1.21 -2.45
C ASP A 86 -9.36 0.01 -3.17
N ASN A 87 -8.49 -0.21 -4.16
CA ASN A 87 -7.63 0.82 -4.74
C ASN A 87 -7.82 1.00 -6.26
N GLY A 88 -8.92 0.47 -6.81
CA GLY A 88 -9.29 0.65 -8.21
C GLY A 88 -8.59 -0.26 -9.23
N ILE A 89 -7.84 -1.31 -8.80
CA ILE A 89 -7.39 -2.39 -9.72
C ILE A 89 -8.62 -3.06 -10.33
N ILE A 90 -9.63 -3.30 -9.51
CA ILE A 90 -10.93 -3.83 -9.89
C ILE A 90 -11.95 -2.75 -9.59
N ARG A 91 -12.70 -2.34 -10.62
CA ARG A 91 -13.69 -1.27 -10.51
C ARG A 91 -15.09 -1.85 -10.62
N PHE A 92 -16.02 -1.25 -9.88
CA PHE A 92 -17.44 -1.52 -9.98
C PHE A 92 -18.20 -0.25 -9.59
N GLU A 93 -19.43 -0.13 -10.07
CA GLU A 93 -20.26 1.04 -9.77
C GLU A 93 -21.19 0.68 -8.61
N LYS A 94 -20.98 1.32 -7.46
CA LYS A 94 -21.61 0.99 -6.19
C LYS A 94 -23.14 1.03 -6.25
N ASP A 95 -23.70 1.96 -7.04
CA ASP A 95 -25.14 2.21 -7.09
C ASP A 95 -25.89 1.28 -8.04
N SER A 96 -25.20 0.69 -9.02
CA SER A 96 -25.80 -0.17 -10.06
C SER A 96 -25.45 -1.66 -9.91
N THR A 97 -24.47 -2.02 -9.08
CA THR A 97 -24.00 -3.40 -8.93
C THR A 97 -24.83 -4.17 -7.90
N SER A 98 -25.47 -5.26 -8.32
CA SER A 98 -26.20 -6.17 -7.39
C SER A 98 -25.26 -6.90 -6.43
N ASN A 99 -25.75 -7.37 -5.28
CA ASN A 99 -24.92 -8.12 -4.32
C ASN A 99 -24.31 -9.38 -4.96
N LYS A 100 -25.06 -10.06 -5.82
CA LYS A 100 -24.63 -11.27 -6.52
C LYS A 100 -23.49 -10.99 -7.50
N GLU A 101 -23.58 -9.90 -8.25
CA GLU A 101 -22.51 -9.47 -9.17
C GLU A 101 -21.28 -9.02 -8.41
N PHE A 102 -21.46 -8.21 -7.37
CA PHE A 102 -20.37 -7.77 -6.52
C PHE A 102 -19.64 -8.97 -5.90
N LEU A 103 -20.35 -9.93 -5.30
CA LEU A 103 -19.74 -11.11 -4.69
C LEU A 103 -18.97 -11.95 -5.71
N LYS A 104 -19.49 -12.08 -6.93
CA LYS A 104 -18.79 -12.77 -8.03
C LYS A 104 -17.49 -12.03 -8.37
N LEU A 105 -17.54 -10.71 -8.49
CA LEU A 105 -16.38 -9.86 -8.75
C LEU A 105 -15.37 -9.95 -7.59
N TYR A 106 -15.82 -9.80 -6.34
CA TYR A 106 -15.01 -9.82 -5.13
C TYR A 106 -14.31 -11.17 -4.89
N THR A 107 -14.95 -12.29 -5.23
CA THR A 107 -14.41 -13.64 -4.95
C THR A 107 -13.76 -14.34 -6.15
N LYS A 108 -14.03 -13.91 -7.39
CA LYS A 108 -13.55 -14.60 -8.60
C LYS A 108 -12.66 -13.75 -9.50
N SER A 109 -12.42 -12.49 -9.16
CA SER A 109 -11.50 -11.65 -9.92
C SER A 109 -10.07 -12.17 -9.80
N ARG A 110 -9.35 -12.11 -10.93
CA ARG A 110 -7.96 -12.55 -11.05
C ARG A 110 -7.16 -11.48 -11.76
N LEU A 111 -5.88 -11.37 -11.44
CA LEU A 111 -4.94 -10.47 -12.12
C LEU A 111 -3.80 -11.29 -12.71
N ASN A 112 -3.61 -11.15 -14.02
CA ASN A 112 -2.54 -11.80 -14.74
C ASN A 112 -1.42 -10.81 -15.05
N ILE A 113 -0.21 -11.14 -14.62
CA ILE A 113 1.00 -10.43 -14.99
C ILE A 113 1.74 -11.30 -16.00
N SER A 114 1.87 -10.82 -17.23
CA SER A 114 2.64 -11.50 -18.28
C SER A 114 4.11 -11.61 -17.91
N SER A 115 4.71 -12.75 -18.22
CA SER A 115 6.15 -12.98 -18.05
C SER A 115 7.00 -11.97 -18.84
N ASN A 116 8.23 -11.73 -18.40
CA ASN A 116 9.24 -10.91 -19.09
C ASN A 116 8.92 -9.41 -19.22
N ASP A 117 7.91 -8.88 -18.52
CA ASP A 117 7.73 -7.44 -18.34
C ASP A 117 8.31 -7.00 -16.99
N PHE A 118 9.41 -6.26 -17.01
CA PHE A 118 10.13 -5.84 -15.81
C PHE A 118 9.89 -4.37 -15.44
N ARG A 119 8.94 -3.71 -16.13
CA ARG A 119 8.61 -2.32 -15.86
C ARG A 119 7.84 -2.21 -14.55
N LEU A 120 8.16 -1.17 -13.77
CA LEU A 120 7.28 -0.72 -12.69
C LEU A 120 6.02 -0.15 -13.31
N LYS A 121 4.86 -0.63 -12.85
CA LYS A 121 3.54 -0.18 -13.28
C LYS A 121 2.83 0.41 -12.07
N LEU A 122 2.42 1.66 -12.20
CA LEU A 122 1.70 2.40 -11.16
C LEU A 122 0.37 2.84 -11.77
N GLN A 123 -0.72 2.32 -11.22
CA GLN A 123 -2.03 2.72 -11.65
C GLN A 123 -2.47 3.98 -10.93
N LYS A 124 -3.34 4.76 -11.56
CA LYS A 124 -4.09 5.80 -10.88
C LYS A 124 -5.01 5.17 -9.82
N ILE A 125 -4.94 5.67 -8.59
CA ILE A 125 -5.85 5.25 -7.52
C ILE A 125 -7.27 5.75 -7.80
N ASP A 126 -8.23 4.91 -7.45
CA ASP A 126 -9.66 5.19 -7.51
C ASP A 126 -10.32 4.71 -6.21
N GLY A 127 -11.32 5.45 -5.74
CA GLY A 127 -12.03 5.16 -4.51
C GLY A 127 -13.40 4.56 -4.81
N ASN A 128 -13.51 3.22 -4.84
CA ASN A 128 -14.79 2.56 -5.16
C ASN A 128 -15.92 2.86 -4.14
N ASN A 129 -15.62 3.37 -2.92
CA ASN A 129 -16.68 3.88 -2.04
C ASN A 129 -17.16 5.30 -2.38
N ASN A 130 -16.47 6.00 -3.29
CA ASN A 130 -16.68 7.41 -3.61
C ASN A 130 -16.57 8.33 -2.38
N LEU A 131 -15.73 7.95 -1.39
CA LEU A 131 -15.51 8.74 -0.17
C LEU A 131 -14.54 9.89 -0.37
N TYR A 132 -13.56 9.70 -1.24
CA TYR A 132 -12.49 10.66 -1.49
C TYR A 132 -12.28 10.83 -2.99
N ASP A 133 -11.94 12.06 -3.38
CA ASP A 133 -11.52 12.40 -4.71
C ASP A 133 -10.02 12.15 -4.87
N TYR A 134 -9.69 11.29 -5.84
CA TYR A 134 -8.31 10.95 -6.23
C TYR A 134 -7.96 11.56 -7.58
N SER A 135 -8.31 12.84 -7.79
CA SER A 135 -8.02 13.52 -9.05
C SER A 135 -6.52 13.74 -9.28
N ASN A 136 -6.07 13.24 -10.42
CA ASN A 136 -4.79 13.53 -11.06
C ASN A 136 -4.93 13.38 -12.58
N ASN A 137 -4.20 14.18 -13.34
CA ASN A 137 -4.30 14.25 -14.79
C ASN A 137 -2.93 14.37 -15.44
N ILE A 138 -2.78 13.87 -16.66
CA ILE A 138 -1.62 14.17 -17.49
C ILE A 138 -1.91 15.47 -18.25
N VAL A 139 -1.07 16.48 -18.06
CA VAL A 139 -1.24 17.83 -18.63
C VAL A 139 0.06 18.32 -19.25
N GLU A 140 -0.05 19.31 -20.14
CA GLU A 140 1.10 20.05 -20.64
C GLU A 140 1.32 21.31 -19.79
N LYS A 141 2.51 21.45 -19.20
CA LYS A 141 2.95 22.62 -18.42
C LYS A 141 4.38 22.97 -18.78
N ASP A 142 4.67 24.24 -19.02
CA ASP A 142 6.00 24.73 -19.40
C ASP A 142 6.62 23.98 -20.61
N ASN A 143 5.79 23.62 -21.60
CA ASN A 143 6.15 22.77 -22.75
C ASN A 143 6.65 21.36 -22.37
N MET A 144 6.25 20.85 -21.20
CA MET A 144 6.55 19.50 -20.73
C MET A 144 5.25 18.77 -20.41
N ILE A 145 5.17 17.48 -20.77
CA ILE A 145 4.11 16.61 -20.29
C ILE A 145 4.42 16.23 -18.84
N VAL A 146 3.50 16.50 -17.94
CA VAL A 146 3.64 16.29 -16.49
C VAL A 146 2.36 15.69 -15.91
N SER A 147 2.47 15.04 -14.77
CA SER A 147 1.31 14.62 -14.00
C SER A 147 0.93 15.72 -13.01
N GLU A 148 -0.26 16.30 -13.18
CA GLU A 148 -0.92 17.15 -12.20
C GLU A 148 -1.55 16.29 -11.11
N LEU A 149 -1.11 16.49 -9.87
CA LEU A 149 -1.54 15.77 -8.68
C LEU A 149 -2.37 16.73 -7.83
N ASN A 150 -3.68 16.48 -7.71
CA ASN A 150 -4.61 17.36 -6.99
C ASN A 150 -5.52 16.55 -6.05
N GLY A 151 -4.91 15.75 -5.17
CA GLY A 151 -5.63 14.82 -4.29
C GLY A 151 -5.35 13.36 -4.65
N GLY A 152 -5.21 13.06 -5.94
CA GLY A 152 -4.86 11.74 -6.47
C GLY A 152 -3.36 11.45 -6.56
N PHE A 153 -3.04 10.17 -6.69
CA PHE A 153 -1.68 9.66 -6.83
C PHE A 153 -1.66 8.30 -7.54
N TYR A 154 -0.46 7.80 -7.83
CA TYR A 154 -0.25 6.51 -8.47
C TYR A 154 0.26 5.48 -7.47
N GLN A 155 -0.16 4.23 -7.62
CA GLN A 155 0.25 3.14 -6.75
C GLN A 155 0.45 1.84 -7.54
N GLY A 156 1.40 1.01 -7.11
CA GLY A 156 1.60 -0.32 -7.64
C GLY A 156 2.33 -1.21 -6.63
N PHE A 157 2.50 -2.48 -6.97
CA PHE A 157 3.33 -3.41 -6.20
C PHE A 157 4.46 -3.94 -7.06
N PHE A 158 5.59 -4.23 -6.41
CA PHE A 158 6.84 -4.57 -7.10
C PHE A 158 7.32 -5.99 -6.82
N LYS A 159 6.64 -6.76 -5.95
CA LYS A 159 7.01 -8.13 -5.60
C LYS A 159 5.82 -8.97 -5.14
N THR A 160 5.86 -10.28 -5.38
CA THR A 160 4.94 -11.29 -4.82
C THR A 160 5.69 -12.30 -3.94
N LYS A 161 4.97 -13.04 -3.08
CA LYS A 161 5.56 -13.93 -2.04
C LYS A 161 6.49 -15.01 -2.61
N ASP A 162 6.14 -15.62 -3.74
CA ASP A 162 6.83 -16.83 -4.24
C ASP A 162 8.05 -16.55 -5.12
N GLN A 163 8.57 -15.31 -5.10
CA GLN A 163 9.70 -14.85 -5.92
C GLN A 163 9.52 -15.03 -7.44
N ILE A 164 8.33 -15.41 -7.90
CA ILE A 164 7.97 -15.51 -9.32
C ILE A 164 7.80 -14.14 -9.99
N TYR A 165 7.60 -13.09 -9.19
CA TYR A 165 7.57 -11.68 -9.62
C TYR A 165 8.28 -10.80 -8.59
N GLN A 166 9.33 -10.12 -9.03
CA GLN A 166 10.07 -9.11 -8.30
C GLN A 166 10.78 -8.19 -9.31
N ILE A 167 10.37 -6.93 -9.37
CA ILE A 167 10.94 -5.94 -10.32
C ILE A 167 11.81 -4.88 -9.63
N LEU A 168 11.69 -4.73 -8.31
CA LEU A 168 12.53 -3.86 -7.49
C LEU A 168 13.13 -4.65 -6.31
N PRO A 169 14.27 -4.22 -5.76
CA PRO A 169 14.84 -4.83 -4.56
C PRO A 169 13.94 -4.58 -3.34
N ASP A 170 13.85 -5.58 -2.46
CA ASP A 170 13.15 -5.52 -1.17
C ASP A 170 14.12 -5.47 0.02
N THR A 171 15.41 -5.71 -0.21
CA THR A 171 16.47 -5.69 0.80
C THR A 171 17.41 -4.50 0.63
N PHE A 172 17.78 -3.92 1.77
CA PHE A 172 18.70 -2.79 1.85
C PHE A 172 20.15 -3.30 2.05
N ASP A 173 20.80 -3.63 0.94
CA ASP A 173 22.16 -4.20 0.92
C ASP A 173 23.25 -3.09 0.84
N ASP A 174 23.49 -2.51 -0.34
CA ASP A 174 24.61 -1.56 -0.57
C ASP A 174 24.23 -0.07 -0.44
N GLY A 175 22.96 0.24 -0.18
CA GLY A 175 22.41 1.60 -0.20
C GLY A 175 21.56 1.91 -1.44
N TRP A 176 20.67 2.88 -1.35
CA TRP A 176 19.76 3.28 -2.44
C TRP A 176 19.83 4.78 -2.68
N THR A 177 19.45 5.21 -3.89
CA THR A 177 19.15 6.62 -4.15
C THR A 177 17.84 6.74 -4.91
N PHE A 178 16.95 7.60 -4.43
CA PHE A 178 15.76 8.01 -5.17
C PHE A 178 15.94 9.44 -5.67
N ASN A 179 15.57 9.71 -6.92
CA ASN A 179 15.49 11.06 -7.47
C ASN A 179 14.05 11.35 -7.89
N PHE A 180 13.59 12.56 -7.58
CA PHE A 180 12.28 13.07 -7.93
C PHE A 180 12.40 14.46 -8.56
N VAL A 181 11.65 14.72 -9.62
CA VAL A 181 11.47 16.07 -10.18
C VAL A 181 10.03 16.50 -9.95
N LEU A 182 9.85 17.48 -9.06
CA LEU A 182 8.56 17.90 -8.53
C LEU A 182 8.42 19.43 -8.58
N ASN A 183 7.18 19.88 -8.64
CA ASN A 183 6.81 21.29 -8.51
C ASN A 183 5.58 21.40 -7.59
N LYS A 184 5.78 21.90 -6.37
CA LYS A 184 4.69 22.15 -5.41
C LYS A 184 3.82 23.29 -5.91
N SER A 185 2.51 23.12 -5.91
CA SER A 185 1.57 24.15 -6.34
C SER A 185 0.40 24.23 -5.36
N SER A 186 -0.28 25.38 -5.34
CA SER A 186 -1.52 25.58 -4.60
C SER A 186 -2.73 25.28 -5.47
N LEU A 187 -2.83 24.04 -5.96
CA LEU A 187 -4.04 23.58 -6.67
C LEU A 187 -5.18 23.45 -5.66
N ASN A 188 -6.39 23.80 -6.10
CA ASN A 188 -7.59 23.64 -5.30
C ASN A 188 -8.37 22.43 -5.81
N ASN A 189 -8.89 21.63 -4.89
CA ASN A 189 -9.86 20.59 -5.18
C ASN A 189 -11.11 20.87 -4.34
N ASP A 190 -12.24 21.05 -5.02
CA ASP A 190 -13.51 21.38 -4.35
C ASP A 190 -14.18 20.13 -3.75
N ASN A 191 -13.70 18.92 -4.10
CA ASN A 191 -14.14 17.66 -3.54
C ASN A 191 -13.32 17.29 -2.29
N ILE A 192 -13.89 16.41 -1.46
CA ILE A 192 -13.21 15.88 -0.26
C ILE A 192 -12.09 14.93 -0.71
N THR A 193 -10.85 15.22 -0.31
CA THR A 193 -9.66 14.40 -0.58
C THR A 193 -9.14 13.73 0.69
N LEU A 194 -8.15 12.84 0.55
CA LEU A 194 -7.42 12.31 1.72
C LEU A 194 -6.77 13.41 2.57
N ASN A 195 -6.37 14.53 1.97
CA ASN A 195 -5.74 15.64 2.68
C ASN A 195 -6.73 16.37 3.60
N ASP A 196 -8.03 16.33 3.30
CA ASP A 196 -9.07 16.93 4.16
C ASP A 196 -9.33 16.07 5.40
N LYS A 197 -9.31 14.73 5.22
CA LYS A 197 -9.41 13.78 6.35
C LYS A 197 -8.14 13.77 7.20
N HIS A 198 -6.98 13.80 6.55
CA HIS A 198 -5.67 13.65 7.17
C HIS A 198 -4.74 14.84 6.81
N PRO A 199 -5.04 16.05 7.30
CA PRO A 199 -4.29 17.27 6.92
C PRO A 199 -2.81 17.19 7.31
N ASN A 200 -2.49 16.44 8.38
CA ASN A 200 -1.12 16.23 8.82
C ASN A 200 -0.29 15.31 7.89
N ASN A 201 -0.93 14.71 6.88
CA ASN A 201 -0.30 13.86 5.88
C ASN A 201 -0.23 14.54 4.51
N LYS A 202 -0.84 15.72 4.35
CA LYS A 202 -0.77 16.52 3.12
C LYS A 202 0.66 16.77 2.69
N GLY A 203 0.93 16.59 1.40
CA GLY A 203 2.24 16.81 0.80
C GLY A 203 3.15 15.58 0.75
N ILE A 204 2.66 14.39 1.14
CA ILE A 204 3.38 13.14 0.87
C ILE A 204 3.45 12.93 -0.64
N PHE A 205 4.66 12.81 -1.20
CA PHE A 205 4.87 12.66 -2.64
C PHE A 205 5.45 11.29 -3.02
N PHE A 206 5.88 10.50 -2.04
CA PHE A 206 6.42 9.17 -2.25
C PHE A 206 6.13 8.28 -1.05
N TYR A 207 5.87 7.00 -1.32
CA TYR A 207 5.70 5.96 -0.32
C TYR A 207 6.22 4.62 -0.82
N MET A 208 6.79 3.82 0.07
CA MET A 208 7.19 2.45 -0.22
C MET A 208 7.04 1.59 1.03
N GLY A 209 6.46 0.39 0.88
CA GLY A 209 6.13 -0.47 2.02
C GLY A 209 4.88 -1.33 1.82
N THR A 210 4.27 -1.81 2.88
CA THR A 210 2.94 -2.43 2.81
C THR A 210 1.88 -1.38 2.50
N ARG A 211 0.94 -1.64 1.59
CA ARG A 211 -0.12 -0.67 1.24
C ARG A 211 -1.00 -0.32 2.44
N CYS A 212 -1.30 -1.30 3.27
CA CYS A 212 -2.23 -1.20 4.40
C CYS A 212 -1.94 -2.32 5.41
N GLU A 213 -2.62 -2.26 6.56
CA GLU A 213 -2.75 -3.39 7.47
C GLU A 213 -3.59 -4.51 6.84
N ASN A 214 -3.55 -5.68 7.47
CA ASN A 214 -4.39 -6.81 7.10
C ASN A 214 -5.88 -6.47 7.30
N LYS A 215 -6.64 -6.23 6.23
CA LYS A 215 -8.08 -5.89 6.28
C LYS A 215 -8.97 -6.91 7.02
N TRP A 216 -8.52 -8.15 7.21
CA TRP A 216 -9.26 -9.20 7.92
C TRP A 216 -9.08 -9.15 9.44
N TRP A 217 -8.25 -8.24 9.94
CA TRP A 217 -7.95 -8.08 11.36
C TRP A 217 -9.20 -8.00 12.26
N LYS A 218 -10.30 -7.45 11.74
CA LYS A 218 -11.57 -7.31 12.48
C LYS A 218 -12.23 -8.63 12.87
N TYR A 219 -11.85 -9.72 12.21
CA TYR A 219 -12.31 -11.08 12.52
C TYR A 219 -11.33 -11.84 13.42
N TYR A 220 -10.19 -11.22 13.75
CA TYR A 220 -9.11 -11.80 14.54
C TYR A 220 -9.12 -11.22 15.96
N MET A 221 -8.43 -11.89 16.88
CA MET A 221 -8.18 -11.36 18.21
C MET A 221 -6.90 -10.54 18.17
N THR A 222 -7.00 -9.23 18.37
CA THR A 222 -5.83 -8.34 18.41
C THR A 222 -5.64 -7.81 19.84
N PRO A 223 -4.39 -7.70 20.34
CA PRO A 223 -4.13 -7.05 21.63
C PRO A 223 -4.29 -5.52 21.56
N HIS A 224 -4.37 -4.97 20.34
CA HIS A 224 -4.41 -3.53 20.08
C HIS A 224 -5.83 -3.01 19.94
N LYS A 225 -6.07 -1.82 20.50
CA LYS A 225 -7.33 -1.08 20.32
C LYS A 225 -7.12 0.04 19.32
N PHE A 226 -7.93 0.06 18.27
CA PHE A 226 -7.90 1.10 17.25
C PHE A 226 -9.00 2.13 17.46
N GLU A 227 -8.75 3.35 16.99
CA GLU A 227 -9.72 4.44 17.08
C GLU A 227 -10.90 4.17 16.13
N ARG A 228 -12.13 4.28 16.64
CA ARG A 228 -13.33 4.22 15.81
C ARG A 228 -13.51 5.55 15.09
N ILE A 229 -13.72 5.48 13.77
CA ILE A 229 -14.01 6.64 12.94
C ILE A 229 -15.39 7.15 13.35
N ARG A 230 -15.44 8.40 13.84
CA ARG A 230 -16.70 9.10 14.03
C ARG A 230 -17.06 9.76 12.72
N TYR A 231 -17.99 9.17 12.00
CA TYR A 231 -18.61 9.81 10.85
C TYR A 231 -19.37 11.06 11.32
N LYS A 232 -18.80 12.24 11.09
CA LYS A 232 -19.59 13.47 11.02
C LYS A 232 -20.04 13.62 9.57
N TYR A 233 -21.10 12.92 9.19
CA TYR A 233 -21.74 13.21 7.91
C TYR A 233 -22.44 14.55 8.00
N SER A 234 -21.78 15.57 7.45
CA SER A 234 -22.45 16.69 6.79
C SER A 234 -22.53 16.32 5.32
N MET A 235 -23.45 15.43 4.98
CA MET A 235 -23.97 15.30 3.62
C MET A 235 -25.49 15.41 3.76
N GLY A 236 -26.07 16.35 3.03
CA GLY A 236 -27.47 16.71 3.14
C GLY A 236 -28.40 15.52 2.87
N ASP A 237 -29.50 15.56 3.62
CA ASP A 237 -30.74 14.81 3.47
C ASP A 237 -30.75 13.30 3.77
N TYR A 238 -31.51 13.00 4.83
CA TYR A 238 -32.02 11.71 5.32
C TYR A 238 -31.03 10.69 5.88
N VAL A 239 -30.58 10.94 7.12
CA VAL A 239 -30.47 9.88 8.12
C VAL A 239 -31.23 10.31 9.36
N ASP A 240 -32.24 9.52 9.76
CA ASP A 240 -33.05 9.74 10.95
C ASP A 240 -32.14 9.68 12.20
N GLU A 241 -32.04 10.80 12.92
CA GLU A 241 -31.22 10.99 14.13
C GLU A 241 -31.70 10.15 15.34
N SER A 242 -32.66 9.24 15.15
CA SER A 242 -33.24 8.41 16.20
C SER A 242 -32.39 7.20 16.64
N TYR A 243 -31.28 6.90 15.96
CA TYR A 243 -30.36 5.79 16.34
C TYR A 243 -29.03 6.23 16.99
N LEU A 244 -28.81 7.53 17.22
CA LEU A 244 -27.53 8.06 17.72
C LEU A 244 -27.50 8.38 19.21
N ASN A 245 -28.35 7.76 20.02
CA ASN A 245 -28.21 7.79 21.47
C ASN A 245 -28.38 6.39 22.05
N ASN A 246 -27.26 5.73 22.34
CA ASN A 246 -27.03 5.03 23.59
C ASN A 246 -25.53 4.72 23.69
N ASP A 247 -24.81 5.64 24.35
CA ASP A 247 -23.64 5.26 25.14
C ASP A 247 -24.09 4.22 26.17
N ASP A 248 -23.20 3.27 26.46
CA ASP A 248 -23.41 2.02 27.20
C ASP A 248 -24.16 0.93 26.43
N TYR A 249 -23.42 -0.01 25.84
CA TYR A 249 -23.70 -1.43 26.03
C TYR A 249 -22.46 -2.27 25.70
N SER A 250 -21.89 -2.85 26.75
CA SER A 250 -21.14 -4.10 26.69
C SER A 250 -22.16 -5.24 26.69
N VAL A 251 -22.33 -5.97 25.58
CA VAL A 251 -23.15 -7.20 25.52
C VAL A 251 -22.55 -8.05 24.39
N ASP A 252 -21.90 -9.18 24.65
CA ASP A 252 -22.45 -10.47 25.09
C ASP A 252 -23.46 -11.05 24.07
N TYR A 253 -23.22 -12.28 23.64
CA TYR A 253 -23.93 -12.91 22.53
C TYR A 253 -25.31 -13.43 22.98
N SER A 254 -26.40 -12.92 22.42
CA SER A 254 -27.66 -13.71 22.32
C SER A 254 -28.61 -13.18 21.24
N ILE A 255 -29.06 -14.10 20.39
CA ILE A 255 -29.98 -13.96 19.26
C ILE A 255 -31.42 -13.73 19.74
N GLU A 256 -32.18 -12.83 19.12
CA GLU A 256 -33.62 -13.05 18.84
C GLU A 256 -34.23 -12.08 17.80
N THR A 257 -35.07 -12.66 16.94
CA THR A 257 -35.83 -12.10 15.81
C THR A 257 -37.00 -11.19 16.22
N VAL A 258 -37.45 -10.24 15.37
CA VAL A 258 -38.88 -10.00 14.98
C VAL A 258 -39.04 -8.91 13.88
N LYS A 259 -40.10 -9.07 13.09
CA LYS A 259 -40.58 -8.49 11.82
C LYS A 259 -41.26 -7.08 11.84
N LYS A 260 -41.15 -6.37 10.68
CA LYS A 260 -42.22 -5.65 9.88
C LYS A 260 -42.79 -4.28 10.38
N PRO A 261 -43.56 -3.50 9.57
CA PRO A 261 -43.33 -2.85 8.23
C PRO A 261 -43.96 -1.40 8.12
N TYR A 262 -43.84 -0.66 6.97
CA TYR A 262 -44.90 0.15 6.25
C TYR A 262 -44.30 1.20 5.25
N ILE A 263 -44.58 1.18 3.92
CA ILE A 263 -45.62 1.88 3.08
C ILE A 263 -45.23 3.31 2.63
N SER A 264 -44.69 3.49 1.40
CA SER A 264 -45.25 4.05 0.12
C SER A 264 -45.62 5.55 0.12
N GLU A 265 -45.18 6.42 -0.81
CA GLU A 265 -45.61 6.56 -2.22
C GLU A 265 -44.75 7.61 -3.01
N PRO A 266 -44.84 7.69 -4.36
CA PRO A 266 -43.77 8.13 -5.29
C PRO A 266 -44.03 9.46 -6.05
N LEU A 267 -43.04 10.01 -6.78
CA LEU A 267 -43.28 10.87 -7.98
C LEU A 267 -42.03 11.14 -8.88
N CYS A 268 -42.13 10.58 -10.09
CA CYS A 268 -41.53 10.82 -11.43
C CYS A 268 -40.64 12.06 -11.76
N ILE A 269 -39.72 11.92 -12.74
CA ILE A 269 -39.77 12.51 -14.12
C ILE A 269 -38.62 11.98 -15.04
N LYS A 270 -38.90 12.02 -16.36
CA LYS A 270 -38.30 11.41 -17.57
C LYS A 270 -36.93 11.92 -18.07
N TYR A 271 -36.26 11.01 -18.80
CA TYR A 271 -35.09 11.11 -19.67
C TYR A 271 -35.26 11.91 -20.98
N ASP A 272 -34.13 12.32 -21.55
CA ASP A 272 -33.92 12.40 -23.00
C ASP A 272 -32.48 11.98 -23.36
N THR A 273 -32.36 11.13 -24.37
CA THR A 273 -31.16 10.44 -24.88
C THR A 273 -30.79 10.99 -26.26
N ASP A 274 -29.49 11.04 -26.64
CA ASP A 274 -29.00 10.68 -27.99
C ASP A 274 -27.48 10.93 -28.16
N CYS A 275 -26.73 9.89 -28.58
CA CYS A 275 -25.82 9.85 -29.74
C CYS A 275 -24.69 8.79 -29.64
N CYS A 276 -24.90 7.68 -30.38
CA CYS A 276 -24.03 7.00 -31.36
C CYS A 276 -22.54 6.67 -31.10
N GLN A 277 -22.32 5.36 -31.00
CA GLN A 277 -21.28 4.47 -31.55
C GLN A 277 -20.21 5.04 -32.53
N THR A 278 -18.96 4.59 -32.37
CA THR A 278 -18.19 3.87 -33.43
C THR A 278 -16.92 3.18 -32.88
N ASP A 279 -16.83 1.89 -33.21
CA ASP A 279 -15.67 1.06 -33.58
C ASP A 279 -14.44 0.94 -32.66
N THR A 280 -14.47 -0.15 -31.90
CA THR A 280 -13.41 -0.73 -31.08
C THR A 280 -12.33 -1.42 -31.92
N TYR A 281 -11.09 -0.95 -31.78
CA TYR A 281 -9.89 -1.71 -32.11
C TYR A 281 -9.01 -1.83 -30.86
N PHE A 282 -8.75 -3.08 -30.47
CA PHE A 282 -7.81 -3.56 -29.43
C PHE A 282 -8.16 -3.32 -27.95
N THR A 283 -9.04 -4.17 -27.44
CA THR A 283 -9.00 -4.62 -26.04
C THR A 283 -8.02 -5.79 -25.94
N ASP A 284 -6.90 -5.64 -25.22
CA ASP A 284 -6.01 -6.77 -24.91
C ASP A 284 -5.79 -6.90 -23.39
N ASN A 285 -6.48 -7.90 -22.84
CA ASN A 285 -5.95 -8.97 -21.98
C ASN A 285 -5.39 -8.69 -20.56
N TYR A 286 -5.77 -7.61 -19.89
CA TYR A 286 -5.49 -7.45 -18.44
C TYR A 286 -6.64 -7.81 -17.49
N VAL A 287 -7.84 -8.03 -18.01
CA VAL A 287 -8.98 -8.62 -17.30
C VAL A 287 -9.71 -9.50 -18.32
N LYS A 288 -10.02 -10.76 -18.00
CA LYS A 288 -11.03 -11.50 -18.77
C LYS A 288 -12.40 -10.94 -18.39
N SER A 289 -12.78 -9.80 -18.96
CA SER A 289 -14.13 -9.25 -18.89
C SER A 289 -14.98 -9.76 -20.05
N SER A 290 -15.30 -11.05 -20.05
CA SER A 290 -16.54 -11.44 -20.71
C SER A 290 -17.65 -10.95 -19.79
N TYR A 291 -18.30 -9.82 -20.10
CA TYR A 291 -19.63 -9.33 -19.69
C TYR A 291 -19.61 -7.79 -19.78
N LEU A 292 -19.54 -7.27 -21.00
CA LEU A 292 -20.20 -5.99 -21.29
C LEU A 292 -21.68 -6.35 -21.42
N SER A 293 -22.49 -6.08 -20.38
CA SER A 293 -23.94 -6.15 -20.53
C SER A 293 -24.48 -4.77 -20.91
N GLU A 294 -25.27 -4.79 -21.97
CA GLU A 294 -26.00 -3.65 -22.50
C GLU A 294 -26.86 -2.97 -21.44
N TYR A 295 -26.92 -1.66 -21.60
CA TYR A 295 -27.67 -0.66 -20.86
C TYR A 295 -29.10 -1.13 -20.55
N TYR A 296 -29.43 -1.26 -19.27
CA TYR A 296 -30.80 -1.24 -18.76
C TYR A 296 -30.85 -0.36 -17.53
N GLU A 297 -31.53 0.78 -17.66
CA GLU A 297 -31.88 1.67 -16.56
C GLU A 297 -32.85 0.96 -15.62
N TYR A 298 -32.37 0.61 -14.44
CA TYR A 298 -33.19 0.42 -13.26
C TYR A 298 -32.66 1.34 -12.18
N PHE A 299 -33.34 2.48 -11.98
CA PHE A 299 -33.24 3.22 -10.74
C PHE A 299 -33.71 2.29 -9.61
N VAL A 300 -32.82 1.96 -8.67
CA VAL A 300 -33.21 1.34 -7.42
C VAL A 300 -33.38 2.47 -6.41
N ASP A 301 -34.62 2.96 -6.30
CA ASP A 301 -35.07 3.72 -5.14
C ASP A 301 -34.79 2.90 -3.87
N GLU A 302 -34.47 3.61 -2.79
CA GLU A 302 -34.13 3.06 -1.49
C GLU A 302 -34.99 1.84 -1.10
N GLY A 303 -34.31 0.75 -0.72
CA GLY A 303 -34.93 -0.33 0.05
C GLY A 303 -35.45 -1.55 -0.70
N TYR A 304 -35.28 -1.67 -2.02
CA TYR A 304 -35.60 -2.90 -2.73
C TYR A 304 -34.35 -3.66 -3.17
N LEU A 305 -33.93 -4.60 -2.32
CA LEU A 305 -33.10 -5.72 -2.76
C LEU A 305 -33.77 -6.35 -3.99
N SER A 306 -33.04 -6.44 -5.09
CA SER A 306 -33.46 -7.21 -6.26
C SER A 306 -33.77 -8.65 -5.82
N GLN A 307 -34.67 -9.34 -6.51
CA GLN A 307 -35.02 -10.74 -6.21
C GLN A 307 -33.82 -11.72 -6.23
N ASP A 308 -32.66 -11.26 -6.69
CA ASP A 308 -31.38 -11.95 -6.79
C ASP A 308 -30.37 -11.62 -5.68
N ASP A 309 -30.71 -10.73 -4.73
CA ASP A 309 -29.77 -10.33 -3.68
C ASP A 309 -29.61 -11.40 -2.61
N ILE A 310 -28.37 -11.88 -2.49
CA ILE A 310 -27.96 -12.82 -1.46
C ILE A 310 -27.86 -12.07 -0.12
N LEU A 311 -28.38 -12.66 0.95
CA LEU A 311 -28.10 -12.22 2.32
C LEU A 311 -26.63 -12.51 2.62
N VAL A 312 -25.81 -11.45 2.62
CA VAL A 312 -24.36 -11.51 2.76
C VAL A 312 -23.92 -12.01 4.14
N ASP A 313 -24.75 -11.79 5.17
CA ASP A 313 -24.43 -12.06 6.59
C ASP A 313 -24.14 -13.53 6.93
N ASN A 314 -24.51 -14.48 6.06
CA ASN A 314 -24.33 -15.92 6.30
C ASN A 314 -23.35 -16.60 5.33
N ILE A 315 -22.57 -15.84 4.56
CA ILE A 315 -21.61 -16.40 3.61
C ILE A 315 -20.24 -16.55 4.29
N SER A 316 -19.75 -17.79 4.37
CA SER A 316 -18.33 -18.03 4.65
C SER A 316 -17.51 -17.78 3.40
N PHE A 317 -16.48 -16.93 3.51
CA PHE A 317 -15.57 -16.65 2.41
C PHE A 317 -14.32 -17.48 2.55
N SER A 318 -13.83 -17.96 1.41
CA SER A 318 -12.57 -18.68 1.32
C SER A 318 -11.75 -18.18 0.14
N THR A 319 -10.44 -18.27 0.23
CA THR A 319 -9.55 -17.98 -0.89
C THR A 319 -9.79 -18.95 -2.05
N SER A 320 -9.19 -18.66 -3.20
CA SER A 320 -9.30 -19.55 -4.38
C SER A 320 -8.85 -21.00 -4.12
N GLU A 321 -7.95 -21.19 -3.15
CA GLU A 321 -7.41 -22.47 -2.70
C GLU A 321 -8.27 -23.14 -1.61
N GLY A 322 -9.31 -22.46 -1.10
CA GLY A 322 -10.23 -22.99 -0.10
C GLY A 322 -9.93 -22.62 1.36
N TYR A 323 -9.00 -21.68 1.61
CA TYR A 323 -8.66 -21.25 2.97
C TYR A 323 -9.66 -20.27 3.55
N ASP A 324 -10.05 -20.43 4.82
CA ASP A 324 -10.94 -19.51 5.52
C ASP A 324 -10.30 -18.12 5.69
N LEU A 325 -11.01 -17.07 5.25
CA LEU A 325 -10.55 -15.68 5.41
C LEU A 325 -10.55 -15.24 6.88
N TYR A 326 -11.42 -15.83 7.70
CA TYR A 326 -11.61 -15.46 9.11
C TYR A 326 -10.65 -16.16 10.08
N GLN A 327 -9.80 -17.06 9.58
CA GLN A 327 -8.80 -17.75 10.39
C GLN A 327 -7.39 -17.20 10.10
N PRO A 328 -6.72 -16.53 11.05
CA PRO A 328 -5.33 -16.11 10.89
C PRO A 328 -4.35 -17.27 11.14
N ASN A 329 -3.07 -16.99 10.92
CA ASN A 329 -1.95 -17.89 11.23
C ASN A 329 -2.02 -19.25 10.50
N ILE A 330 -2.54 -19.26 9.27
CA ILE A 330 -2.54 -20.44 8.41
C ILE A 330 -1.13 -20.61 7.82
N ARG A 331 -0.54 -21.79 7.99
CA ARG A 331 0.71 -22.20 7.33
C ARG A 331 0.45 -23.25 6.27
N GLU A 332 1.02 -23.04 5.09
CA GLU A 332 0.98 -23.99 3.99
C GLU A 332 2.24 -24.86 3.95
N TYR A 333 2.06 -26.13 3.63
CA TYR A 333 3.13 -27.09 3.36
C TYR A 333 2.94 -27.65 1.96
N ARG A 334 3.85 -27.28 1.05
CA ARG A 334 3.91 -27.84 -0.30
C ARG A 334 4.76 -29.10 -0.28
N ILE A 335 4.15 -30.23 -0.60
CA ILE A 335 4.77 -31.54 -0.49
C ILE A 335 4.70 -32.25 -1.83
N THR A 336 5.87 -32.51 -2.40
CA THR A 336 6.04 -33.40 -3.56
C THR A 336 6.24 -34.86 -3.13
N ASN A 337 6.41 -35.11 -1.83
CA ASN A 337 6.61 -36.43 -1.26
C ASN A 337 5.28 -37.18 -1.05
N LYS A 338 4.95 -38.02 -2.02
CA LYS A 338 3.77 -38.91 -2.03
C LYS A 338 3.62 -39.85 -0.81
N PHE A 339 4.68 -40.09 -0.04
CA PHE A 339 4.60 -40.97 1.13
C PHE A 339 3.97 -40.29 2.36
N VAL A 340 3.96 -38.95 2.41
CA VAL A 340 3.39 -38.21 3.56
C VAL A 340 1.86 -38.25 3.55
N THR A 341 1.25 -38.38 2.37
CA THR A 341 -0.20 -38.22 2.17
C THR A 341 -0.88 -39.49 1.67
N TYR A 342 -0.14 -40.60 1.73
CA TYR A 342 -0.63 -41.92 1.36
C TYR A 342 -1.80 -42.34 2.25
N ASN A 343 -2.94 -42.63 1.62
CA ASN A 343 -4.15 -43.05 2.32
C ASN A 343 -4.77 -44.26 1.61
N HIS A 344 -5.01 -45.34 2.37
CA HIS A 344 -5.62 -46.59 1.88
C HIS A 344 -7.15 -46.52 1.68
N THR A 345 -7.79 -45.37 1.89
CA THR A 345 -9.23 -45.20 1.64
C THR A 345 -9.54 -45.21 0.13
N LYS A 346 -10.81 -45.50 -0.23
CA LYS A 346 -11.28 -45.48 -1.63
C LYS A 346 -11.06 -44.15 -2.35
N GLU A 347 -10.99 -43.06 -1.60
CA GLU A 347 -10.76 -41.68 -2.07
C GLU A 347 -9.34 -41.17 -1.77
N GLY A 348 -8.49 -41.99 -1.16
CA GLY A 348 -7.14 -41.63 -0.73
C GLY A 348 -6.13 -41.55 -1.87
N LEU A 349 -5.07 -40.76 -1.68
CA LEU A 349 -3.97 -40.62 -2.65
C LEU A 349 -3.17 -41.93 -2.72
N ASN A 350 -3.12 -42.53 -3.92
CA ASN A 350 -2.39 -43.78 -4.20
C ASN A 350 -1.00 -43.46 -4.77
N ILE A 351 0.02 -44.22 -4.35
CA ILE A 351 1.44 -44.16 -4.76
C ILE A 351 1.65 -44.16 -6.28
N ASN A 352 0.67 -44.67 -7.05
CA ASN A 352 0.72 -44.84 -8.50
C ASN A 352 0.13 -43.66 -9.30
N LYS A 353 -0.50 -42.67 -8.67
CA LYS A 353 -0.93 -41.45 -9.35
C LYS A 353 0.19 -40.41 -9.28
N GLU A 354 0.70 -40.00 -10.44
CA GLU A 354 1.52 -38.78 -10.55
C GLU A 354 0.59 -37.59 -10.36
N GLU A 355 0.41 -37.17 -9.11
CA GLU A 355 -0.27 -35.91 -8.78
C GLU A 355 0.77 -34.78 -8.76
N PRO A 356 0.44 -33.60 -9.31
CA PRO A 356 1.25 -32.40 -9.13
C PRO A 356 1.16 -32.02 -7.65
N GLU A 357 2.30 -31.79 -7.01
CA GLU A 357 2.46 -31.12 -5.70
C GLU A 357 1.21 -30.99 -4.79
N LEU A 358 1.15 -31.72 -3.67
CA LEU A 358 0.05 -31.56 -2.71
C LEU A 358 0.31 -30.37 -1.77
N ILE A 359 -0.73 -29.55 -1.56
CA ILE A 359 -0.72 -28.47 -0.55
C ILE A 359 -1.50 -28.94 0.68
N LEU A 360 -0.80 -29.07 1.81
CA LEU A 360 -1.41 -29.21 3.13
C LEU A 360 -1.40 -27.86 3.84
N TYR A 361 -2.24 -27.69 4.84
CA TYR A 361 -2.17 -26.54 5.72
C TYR A 361 -2.40 -26.93 7.17
N ASP A 362 -1.89 -26.09 8.06
CA ASP A 362 -2.12 -26.16 9.50
C ASP A 362 -2.35 -24.74 10.05
N ILE A 363 -2.94 -24.66 11.23
CA ILE A 363 -3.07 -23.40 11.96
C ILE A 363 -1.95 -23.39 13.01
N ASP A 364 -1.20 -22.30 13.07
CA ASP A 364 -0.12 -22.21 14.05
C ASP A 364 -0.64 -22.45 15.47
N SER A 365 0.05 -23.36 16.14
CA SER A 365 -0.21 -23.62 17.55
C SER A 365 0.00 -22.32 18.32
N PRO A 366 -1.01 -21.85 19.09
CA PRO A 366 -0.87 -20.60 19.82
C PRO A 366 0.26 -20.72 20.84
N ASN A 367 1.05 -19.66 20.96
CA ASN A 367 2.14 -19.61 21.93
C ASN A 367 1.56 -19.55 23.36
N MET A 368 1.43 -20.72 23.97
CA MET A 368 0.91 -20.89 25.32
C MET A 368 1.94 -21.63 26.19
N GLU A 369 1.85 -21.42 27.50
CA GLU A 369 2.59 -22.21 28.46
C GLU A 369 2.22 -23.71 28.34
N ASN A 370 3.02 -24.56 28.98
CA ASN A 370 2.82 -26.01 28.96
C ASN A 370 1.34 -26.39 29.21
N TYR A 371 0.70 -27.03 28.22
CA TYR A 371 -0.71 -27.44 28.28
C TYR A 371 -1.07 -28.22 29.55
N PHE A 372 -0.12 -29.00 30.09
CA PHE A 372 -0.33 -29.75 31.34
C PHE A 372 -0.66 -28.86 32.54
N LEU A 373 -0.14 -27.62 32.57
CA LEU A 373 -0.40 -26.66 33.64
C LEU A 373 -1.78 -25.99 33.50
N LEU A 374 -2.37 -26.01 32.31
CA LEU A 374 -3.70 -25.47 32.05
C LEU A 374 -4.81 -26.42 32.51
N PHE A 375 -4.51 -27.73 32.61
CA PHE A 375 -5.44 -28.72 33.13
C PHE A 375 -5.55 -28.60 34.66
N ASN A 376 -6.71 -28.15 35.15
CA ASN A 376 -7.00 -28.18 36.57
C ASN A 376 -8.47 -28.57 36.81
N GLN A 377 -8.76 -29.20 37.95
CA GLN A 377 -10.10 -29.72 38.28
C GLN A 377 -11.02 -28.68 38.95
N THR A 378 -10.68 -27.39 38.89
CA THR A 378 -11.53 -26.33 39.44
C THR A 378 -12.66 -25.99 38.47
N LYS A 379 -13.67 -25.23 38.93
CA LYS A 379 -14.77 -24.76 38.07
C LYS A 379 -14.31 -23.87 36.91
N GLU A 380 -13.14 -23.24 37.03
CA GLU A 380 -12.53 -22.36 36.02
C GLU A 380 -11.39 -23.07 35.26
N GLY A 381 -11.13 -24.35 35.54
CA GLY A 381 -10.04 -25.13 34.96
C GLY A 381 -10.35 -25.71 33.59
N TYR A 382 -9.32 -25.84 32.75
CA TYR A 382 -9.47 -26.52 31.47
C TYR A 382 -9.44 -28.05 31.64
N ASN A 383 -10.25 -28.74 30.85
CA ASN A 383 -10.29 -30.20 30.76
C ASN A 383 -10.14 -30.62 29.30
N ILE A 384 -10.12 -31.94 29.03
CA ILE A 384 -9.92 -32.49 27.68
C ILE A 384 -10.97 -31.95 26.69
N ASN A 385 -12.16 -31.60 27.15
CA ASN A 385 -13.24 -31.10 26.29
C ASN A 385 -13.17 -29.57 26.08
N SER A 386 -12.63 -28.80 27.03
CA SER A 386 -12.57 -27.33 26.93
C SER A 386 -11.23 -26.80 26.40
N ILE A 387 -10.16 -27.59 26.42
CA ILE A 387 -8.84 -27.15 25.94
C ILE A 387 -8.85 -26.85 24.43
N ASN A 388 -9.65 -27.58 23.65
CA ASN A 388 -9.78 -27.34 22.21
C ASN A 388 -10.46 -25.98 21.92
N THR A 389 -11.41 -25.57 22.75
CA THR A 389 -12.04 -24.24 22.63
C THR A 389 -11.02 -23.13 22.90
N LEU A 390 -10.20 -23.30 23.95
CA LEU A 390 -9.11 -22.37 24.25
C LEU A 390 -8.11 -22.30 23.09
N LEU A 391 -7.70 -23.44 22.54
CA LEU A 391 -6.81 -23.51 21.40
C LEU A 391 -7.38 -22.79 20.18
N ALA A 392 -8.66 -23.03 19.87
CA ALA A 392 -9.34 -22.37 18.76
C ALA A 392 -9.40 -20.85 18.96
N GLU A 393 -9.75 -20.38 20.15
CA GLU A 393 -9.72 -18.95 20.50
C GLU A 393 -8.30 -18.37 20.39
N LYS A 394 -7.32 -19.02 21.01
CA LYS A 394 -5.94 -18.54 21.06
C LYS A 394 -5.26 -18.55 19.69
N SER A 395 -5.65 -19.46 18.80
CA SER A 395 -5.18 -19.50 17.41
C SER A 395 -5.60 -18.29 16.58
N LYS A 396 -6.64 -17.56 17.03
CA LYS A 396 -7.10 -16.32 16.37
C LYS A 396 -6.30 -15.08 16.76
N TYR A 397 -5.33 -15.18 17.67
CA TYR A 397 -4.51 -14.02 18.03
C TYR A 397 -3.64 -13.58 16.85
N TYR A 398 -3.68 -12.28 16.55
CA TYR A 398 -2.95 -11.66 15.46
C TYR A 398 -2.41 -10.30 15.87
N ASN A 399 -1.12 -10.06 15.61
CA ASN A 399 -0.48 -8.78 15.91
C ASN A 399 -0.37 -7.91 14.66
N VAL A 400 -1.32 -6.99 14.48
CA VAL A 400 -1.36 -6.07 13.33
C VAL A 400 -0.13 -5.16 13.26
N ILE A 401 0.46 -4.78 14.40
CA ILE A 401 1.59 -3.83 14.45
C ILE A 401 2.90 -4.47 13.95
N ASP A 402 3.05 -5.79 14.13
CA ASP A 402 4.22 -6.52 13.65
C ASP A 402 4.29 -6.58 12.12
N ASP A 403 3.21 -6.29 11.40
CA ASP A 403 3.21 -6.25 9.93
C ASP A 403 3.76 -4.95 9.35
N ILE A 404 3.47 -3.83 10.02
CA ILE A 404 3.66 -2.48 9.50
C ILE A 404 5.00 -1.87 9.93
N THR A 405 5.50 -2.24 11.10
CA THR A 405 6.73 -1.67 11.68
C THR A 405 7.96 -2.00 10.84
N GLY A 406 8.72 -0.99 10.43
CA GLY A 406 9.85 -1.15 9.51
C GLY A 406 9.46 -1.51 8.07
N ASN A 407 8.16 -1.47 7.75
CA ASN A 407 7.59 -1.88 6.46
C ASN A 407 6.79 -0.74 5.81
N ALA A 408 6.97 0.52 6.22
CA ALA A 408 6.31 1.68 5.61
C ALA A 408 7.13 2.96 5.81
N ILE A 409 7.57 3.57 4.70
CA ILE A 409 8.29 4.85 4.68
C ILE A 409 7.67 5.80 3.65
N ALA A 410 7.60 7.08 3.98
CA ALA A 410 7.14 8.14 3.10
C ALA A 410 8.09 9.34 3.09
N PHE A 411 8.04 10.11 2.00
CA PHE A 411 8.63 11.43 1.93
C PHE A 411 7.58 12.50 1.71
N ARG A 412 7.81 13.65 2.32
CA ARG A 412 6.81 14.71 2.43
C ARG A 412 7.41 16.08 2.24
N ILE A 413 6.66 16.94 1.56
CA ILE A 413 6.87 18.38 1.51
C ILE A 413 5.69 19.04 2.22
N THR A 414 5.91 19.72 3.34
CA THR A 414 4.82 20.36 4.11
C THR A 414 4.29 21.60 3.40
N ASP A 415 3.17 22.14 3.87
CA ASP A 415 2.60 23.38 3.35
C ASP A 415 3.58 24.56 3.48
N GLU A 416 4.40 24.58 4.54
CA GLU A 416 5.48 25.55 4.77
C GLU A 416 6.74 25.29 3.92
N GLY A 417 6.72 24.28 3.03
CA GLY A 417 7.83 23.96 2.14
C GLY A 417 8.98 23.22 2.81
N LYS A 418 8.75 22.54 3.95
CA LYS A 418 9.76 21.69 4.59
C LYS A 418 9.81 20.34 3.92
N LEU A 419 11.01 19.87 3.59
CA LEU A 419 11.24 18.52 3.07
C LEU A 419 11.60 17.59 4.23
N GLY A 420 10.97 16.41 4.28
CA GLY A 420 11.25 15.44 5.32
C GLY A 420 10.79 14.03 4.98
N TYR A 421 10.81 13.17 5.97
CA TYR A 421 10.38 11.79 5.88
C TYR A 421 9.48 11.40 7.04
N ARG A 422 8.78 10.29 6.87
CA ARG A 422 8.06 9.60 7.92
C ARG A 422 8.32 8.11 7.83
N TYR A 423 8.68 7.49 8.94
CA TYR A 423 9.00 6.06 9.00
C TYR A 423 8.41 5.45 10.27
N ILE A 424 7.64 4.38 10.13
CA ILE A 424 7.09 3.65 11.29
C ILE A 424 8.09 2.59 11.74
N VAL A 425 8.45 2.61 13.02
CA VAL A 425 9.41 1.68 13.62
C VAL A 425 8.79 0.95 14.80
N LYS A 426 9.29 -0.26 15.07
CA LYS A 426 8.90 -1.02 16.26
C LYS A 426 9.43 -0.31 17.50
N ASP A 427 8.55 -0.11 18.48
CA ASP A 427 8.87 0.57 19.72
C ASP A 427 8.15 -0.13 20.88
N CYS A 428 8.88 -1.01 21.57
CA CYS A 428 8.31 -1.81 22.65
C CYS A 428 8.07 -1.00 23.93
N GLU A 429 8.56 0.24 24.01
CA GLU A 429 8.36 1.12 25.15
C GLU A 429 7.12 2.01 24.98
N ALA A 430 6.67 2.23 23.74
CA ALA A 430 5.45 2.95 23.43
C ALA A 430 4.20 2.10 23.73
N ASP A 431 3.15 2.72 24.26
CA ASP A 431 1.87 2.05 24.55
C ASP A 431 1.24 1.39 23.30
N GLU A 432 1.47 1.98 22.12
CA GLU A 432 0.95 1.50 20.84
C GLU A 432 1.83 0.38 20.22
N GLY A 433 3.00 0.10 20.78
CA GLY A 433 3.97 -0.88 20.26
C GLY A 433 4.76 -0.43 19.02
N TYR A 434 4.58 0.81 18.57
CA TYR A 434 5.32 1.44 17.49
C TYR A 434 5.58 2.92 17.76
N SER A 435 6.53 3.51 17.03
CA SER A 435 6.72 4.96 16.98
C SER A 435 6.92 5.46 15.56
N ILE A 436 6.50 6.70 15.31
CA ILE A 436 6.71 7.40 14.05
C ILE A 436 7.99 8.23 14.18
N LYS A 437 8.99 7.95 13.34
CA LYS A 437 10.21 8.74 13.22
C LYS A 437 10.08 9.68 12.03
N GLU A 438 10.29 10.97 12.28
CA GLU A 438 10.26 12.02 11.26
C GLU A 438 11.25 13.12 11.62
N ASP A 439 11.94 13.66 10.61
CA ASP A 439 12.70 14.90 10.69
C ASP A 439 12.39 15.75 9.45
N TYR A 440 12.52 17.07 9.58
CA TYR A 440 12.21 18.01 8.51
C TYR A 440 13.33 19.04 8.34
N SER A 441 13.49 19.53 7.12
CA SER A 441 14.36 20.64 6.79
C SER A 441 13.83 21.97 7.35
N VAL A 442 14.63 23.03 7.18
CA VAL A 442 14.19 24.40 7.45
C VAL A 442 12.98 24.81 6.60
N ASP A 443 12.17 25.72 7.14
CA ASP A 443 10.99 26.32 6.53
C ASP A 443 11.34 27.00 5.20
N GLY A 444 10.43 26.92 4.23
CA GLY A 444 10.56 27.58 2.92
C GLY A 444 11.68 27.03 2.03
N LEU A 445 12.19 25.82 2.31
CA LEU A 445 13.19 25.17 1.47
C LEU A 445 12.64 24.93 0.06
N ILE A 446 11.45 24.33 -0.04
CA ILE A 446 10.72 24.13 -1.28
C ILE A 446 9.70 25.26 -1.43
N LYS A 447 9.79 25.98 -2.54
CA LYS A 447 8.87 27.08 -2.88
C LYS A 447 7.80 26.60 -3.85
N GLU A 448 6.67 27.28 -3.82
CA GLU A 448 5.59 27.02 -4.78
C GLU A 448 5.96 27.44 -6.20
N ASP A 449 5.34 26.77 -7.16
CA ASP A 449 5.43 27.01 -8.60
C ASP A 449 6.87 27.01 -9.15
N ARG A 450 7.73 26.19 -8.53
CA ARG A 450 9.11 25.99 -8.96
C ARG A 450 9.46 24.51 -9.00
N TRP A 451 10.10 24.12 -10.10
CA TRP A 451 10.70 22.80 -10.27
C TRP A 451 11.94 22.63 -9.38
N TYR A 452 11.98 21.51 -8.66
CA TYR A 452 13.12 21.07 -7.86
C TYR A 452 13.50 19.65 -8.22
N SER A 453 14.81 19.37 -8.22
CA SER A 453 15.32 18.00 -8.22
C SER A 453 15.64 17.59 -6.78
N ILE A 454 14.96 16.57 -6.28
CA ILE A 454 15.09 16.06 -4.91
C ILE A 454 15.71 14.68 -4.98
N ASN A 455 16.89 14.53 -4.37
CA ASN A 455 17.55 13.23 -4.24
C ASN A 455 17.52 12.80 -2.78
N VAL A 456 17.14 11.54 -2.53
CA VAL A 456 17.15 10.92 -1.20
C VAL A 456 18.09 9.73 -1.24
N VAL A 457 19.24 9.85 -0.57
CA VAL A 457 20.26 8.80 -0.50
C VAL A 457 20.09 8.05 0.81
N PHE A 458 19.90 6.73 0.71
CA PHE A 458 19.87 5.80 1.83
C PHE A 458 21.27 5.25 2.03
N LYS A 459 21.82 5.45 3.22
CA LYS A 459 23.18 5.05 3.55
C LYS A 459 23.19 4.15 4.79
N GLU A 460 23.80 2.97 4.68
CA GLU A 460 24.11 2.15 5.84
C GLU A 460 25.22 2.80 6.68
N ILE A 461 25.06 2.77 8.01
CA ILE A 461 26.06 3.29 8.95
C ILE A 461 26.56 2.19 9.88
N LYS A 462 25.66 1.33 10.34
CA LYS A 462 25.95 0.21 11.26
C LYS A 462 25.11 -0.99 10.82
N THR A 463 25.52 -2.17 11.25
CA THR A 463 24.71 -3.39 11.14
C THR A 463 23.32 -3.10 11.71
N ASN A 464 22.30 -3.06 10.85
CA ASN A 464 20.88 -2.75 11.12
C ASN A 464 20.45 -1.28 11.22
N TYR A 465 21.32 -0.31 10.96
CA TYR A 465 20.95 1.11 10.93
C TYR A 465 21.31 1.81 9.62
N MET A 466 20.43 2.72 9.21
CA MET A 466 20.57 3.57 8.03
C MET A 466 20.36 5.05 8.38
N GLN A 467 20.84 5.94 7.51
CA GLN A 467 20.45 7.35 7.47
C GLN A 467 19.96 7.72 6.08
N LEU A 468 19.11 8.73 6.04
CA LEU A 468 18.59 9.36 4.84
C LEU A 468 19.26 10.72 4.67
N LEU A 469 19.85 10.97 3.50
CA LEU A 469 20.43 12.24 3.12
C LEU A 469 19.60 12.86 2.01
N PHE A 470 19.01 14.02 2.27
CA PHE A 470 18.16 14.73 1.31
C PHE A 470 18.95 15.84 0.65
N TYR A 471 19.06 15.78 -0.67
CA TYR A 471 19.65 16.82 -1.51
C TYR A 471 18.56 17.51 -2.32
N VAL A 472 18.61 18.83 -2.41
CA VAL A 472 17.73 19.65 -3.25
C VAL A 472 18.61 20.49 -4.17
N ASP A 473 18.40 20.36 -5.48
CA ASP A 473 19.23 20.98 -6.52
C ASP A 473 20.74 20.78 -6.21
N GLY A 474 21.11 19.51 -5.99
CA GLY A 474 22.47 19.04 -5.82
C GLY A 474 23.09 19.34 -4.46
N LYS A 475 22.35 19.96 -3.53
CA LYS A 475 22.88 20.43 -2.22
C LYS A 475 22.22 19.69 -1.07
N LEU A 476 23.01 19.20 -0.12
CA LEU A 476 22.52 18.55 1.10
C LEU A 476 21.70 19.53 1.95
N LYS A 477 20.49 19.13 2.36
CA LYS A 477 19.54 19.97 3.11
C LYS A 477 19.01 19.34 4.39
N LEU A 478 19.03 18.02 4.50
CA LEU A 478 18.61 17.29 5.68
C LEU A 478 19.38 15.97 5.77
N VAL A 479 19.80 15.62 6.97
CA VAL A 479 20.28 14.29 7.34
C VAL A 479 19.36 13.79 8.44
N SER A 480 18.79 12.60 8.28
CA SER A 480 17.92 12.01 9.31
C SER A 480 18.71 11.64 10.56
N GLN A 481 17.99 11.42 11.67
CA GLN A 481 18.51 10.61 12.76
C GLN A 481 18.88 9.18 12.31
N ASP A 482 19.58 8.42 13.17
CA ASP A 482 19.83 6.99 12.94
C ASP A 482 18.50 6.23 12.93
N LEU A 483 18.17 5.59 11.80
CA LEU A 483 16.94 4.81 11.63
C LEU A 483 17.26 3.31 11.54
N PRO A 484 16.42 2.42 12.07
CA PRO A 484 16.51 1.00 11.75
C PRO A 484 16.44 0.77 10.24
N LYS A 485 17.21 -0.18 9.70
CA LYS A 485 17.13 -0.59 8.29
C LYS A 485 15.68 -0.94 7.93
N ILE A 486 15.28 -0.56 6.72
CA ILE A 486 13.98 -0.98 6.16
C ILE A 486 13.95 -2.50 6.02
N ASN A 487 12.78 -3.07 6.30
CA ASN A 487 12.51 -4.48 6.15
C ASN A 487 11.16 -4.68 5.46
N PHE A 488 11.17 -4.55 4.12
CA PHE A 488 9.98 -4.84 3.33
C PHE A 488 9.68 -6.34 3.36
N ARG A 489 8.45 -6.70 3.73
CA ARG A 489 8.07 -8.10 3.96
C ARG A 489 6.57 -8.33 3.75
N PRO A 490 6.15 -9.60 3.52
CA PRO A 490 4.73 -9.95 3.57
C PRO A 490 4.14 -9.70 4.96
N LEU A 491 2.82 -9.54 4.99
CA LEU A 491 2.05 -9.58 6.23
C LEU A 491 2.11 -11.00 6.83
N ASN A 492 1.99 -11.12 8.14
CA ASN A 492 2.04 -12.39 8.87
C ASN A 492 0.73 -13.20 8.75
N ASP A 493 0.18 -13.27 7.55
CA ASP A 493 -1.02 -14.03 7.20
C ASP A 493 -0.84 -14.67 5.82
N LEU A 494 -1.84 -15.43 5.41
CA LEU A 494 -1.88 -16.05 4.11
C LEU A 494 -1.86 -14.99 2.99
N TYR A 495 -0.92 -15.14 2.06
CA TYR A 495 -0.67 -14.14 1.01
C TYR A 495 -1.86 -13.95 0.07
N SER A 496 -2.62 -15.02 -0.24
CA SER A 496 -3.81 -14.93 -1.10
C SER A 496 -4.93 -14.06 -0.51
N LYS A 497 -4.91 -13.79 0.79
CA LYS A 497 -5.85 -12.83 1.42
C LYS A 497 -5.48 -11.37 1.20
N GLN A 498 -4.23 -11.11 0.81
CA GLN A 498 -3.58 -9.80 0.80
C GLN A 498 -2.75 -9.60 -0.48
N GLU A 499 -3.19 -10.15 -1.62
CA GLU A 499 -2.45 -10.07 -2.88
C GLU A 499 -2.24 -8.59 -3.30
N GLY A 500 -1.01 -8.22 -3.64
CA GLY A 500 -0.64 -6.86 -4.05
C GLY A 500 -0.61 -5.81 -2.92
N VAL A 501 -0.91 -6.20 -1.67
CA VAL A 501 -0.81 -5.33 -0.49
C VAL A 501 0.62 -5.23 0.02
N PRO A 502 1.36 -6.34 0.24
CA PRO A 502 2.79 -6.28 0.52
C PRO A 502 3.59 -5.69 -0.65
N PHE A 503 4.76 -5.14 -0.36
CA PHE A 503 5.71 -4.64 -1.37
C PHE A 503 5.08 -3.64 -2.35
N ASN A 504 4.43 -2.64 -1.79
CA ASN A 504 3.74 -1.56 -2.50
C ASN A 504 4.61 -0.31 -2.59
N ILE A 505 4.34 0.53 -3.59
CA ILE A 505 5.05 1.78 -3.87
C ILE A 505 4.06 2.77 -4.48
N SER A 506 4.17 4.04 -4.08
CA SER A 506 3.32 5.13 -4.57
C SER A 506 4.13 6.35 -4.98
N ILE A 507 3.65 7.06 -6.00
CA ILE A 507 4.19 8.34 -6.47
C ILE A 507 3.07 9.39 -6.49
N GLY A 508 3.34 10.56 -5.93
CA GLY A 508 2.38 11.65 -5.76
C GLY A 508 1.53 11.54 -4.51
N GLY A 509 1.72 10.49 -3.71
CA GLY A 509 0.95 10.24 -2.50
C GLY A 509 1.53 9.15 -1.65
N GLY A 510 0.90 8.96 -0.50
CA GLY A 510 1.24 7.92 0.46
C GLY A 510 0.55 6.62 0.11
N THR A 511 -0.51 6.31 0.83
CA THR A 511 -1.40 5.18 0.54
C THR A 511 -2.78 5.47 1.11
N GLN A 512 -3.84 4.93 0.52
CA GLN A 512 -5.17 4.98 1.13
C GLN A 512 -5.24 4.20 2.47
N GLY A 513 -4.31 3.28 2.73
CA GLY A 513 -4.43 2.38 3.88
C GLY A 513 -5.74 1.60 3.81
N LEU A 514 -6.54 1.63 4.89
CA LEU A 514 -7.89 1.06 4.92
C LEU A 514 -8.99 2.15 4.92
N CYS A 515 -8.67 3.39 4.53
CA CYS A 515 -9.64 4.50 4.55
C CYS A 515 -10.79 4.32 3.55
N ASP A 516 -10.54 3.54 2.49
CA ASP A 516 -11.45 3.27 1.38
C ASP A 516 -11.60 1.75 1.16
N VAL A 517 -11.45 0.97 2.23
CA VAL A 517 -11.56 -0.48 2.13
C VAL A 517 -12.99 -0.89 1.77
N ILE A 518 -13.11 -1.86 0.86
CA ILE A 518 -14.38 -2.48 0.48
C ILE A 518 -14.50 -3.83 1.19
N TYR A 519 -15.57 -4.02 1.95
CA TYR A 519 -15.86 -5.32 2.57
C TYR A 519 -16.80 -6.15 1.68
N HIS A 520 -16.99 -7.41 2.05
CA HIS A 520 -17.98 -8.31 1.43
C HIS A 520 -19.40 -7.72 1.39
N ASP A 521 -19.78 -6.96 2.43
CA ASP A 521 -20.85 -5.98 2.33
C ASP A 521 -20.22 -4.64 1.91
N TYR A 522 -20.26 -4.37 0.61
CA TYR A 522 -19.57 -3.25 -0.03
C TYR A 522 -20.23 -1.89 0.28
N ARG A 523 -21.41 -1.89 0.91
CA ARG A 523 -22.07 -0.67 1.36
C ARG A 523 -21.55 -0.20 2.71
N ASN A 524 -21.05 -1.12 3.53
CA ASN A 524 -20.47 -0.79 4.82
C ASN A 524 -19.20 0.02 4.67
N LEU A 525 -19.15 1.11 5.42
CA LEU A 525 -18.03 2.02 5.43
C LEU A 525 -16.98 1.59 6.47
N PRO A 526 -15.71 2.02 6.32
CA PRO A 526 -14.65 1.64 7.25
C PRO A 526 -14.88 2.18 8.68
N GLU A 527 -14.92 1.33 9.69
CA GLU A 527 -15.27 1.78 11.06
C GLU A 527 -14.08 2.25 11.90
N TYR A 528 -12.85 1.91 11.52
CA TYR A 528 -11.66 2.10 12.34
C TYR A 528 -10.55 2.80 11.56
N MET A 529 -9.79 3.65 12.24
CA MET A 529 -8.59 4.28 11.71
C MET A 529 -7.37 3.51 12.19
N LEU A 530 -6.62 2.94 11.25
CA LEU A 530 -5.39 2.18 11.53
C LEU A 530 -4.13 3.01 11.25
N PRO A 531 -2.96 2.63 11.81
CA PRO A 531 -1.74 3.45 11.73
C PRO A 531 -1.29 3.83 10.31
N ILE A 532 -1.37 2.93 9.32
CA ILE A 532 -0.97 3.22 7.95
C ILE A 532 -1.87 4.31 7.36
N GLU A 533 -3.18 4.21 7.54
CA GLU A 533 -4.09 5.29 7.18
C GLU A 533 -3.75 6.58 7.95
N LYS A 534 -3.69 6.51 9.28
CA LYS A 534 -3.51 7.66 10.18
C LYS A 534 -2.26 8.49 9.83
N TYR A 535 -1.16 7.84 9.46
CA TYR A 535 0.13 8.49 9.30
C TYR A 535 0.62 8.58 7.85
N PHE A 536 0.04 7.81 6.92
CA PHE A 536 0.50 7.74 5.54
C PHE A 536 -0.60 7.96 4.51
N ALA A 537 -1.87 8.14 4.90
CA ALA A 537 -2.92 8.58 3.98
C ALA A 537 -2.87 10.09 3.76
N GLY A 538 -2.30 10.48 2.62
CA GLY A 538 -2.20 11.85 2.16
C GLY A 538 -1.57 11.91 0.78
N SER A 539 -1.70 13.04 0.10
CA SER A 539 -1.23 13.24 -1.27
C SER A 539 -0.50 14.56 -1.45
N PHE A 540 0.34 14.60 -2.47
CA PHE A 540 1.05 15.79 -2.89
C PHE A 540 0.15 16.63 -3.79
N ILE A 541 0.21 17.95 -3.61
CA ILE A 541 -0.50 18.91 -4.45
C ILE A 541 0.53 19.65 -5.30
N GLY A 542 0.47 19.45 -6.61
CA GLY A 542 1.44 20.00 -7.54
C GLY A 542 1.63 19.16 -8.78
N TYR A 543 2.84 19.18 -9.32
CA TYR A 543 3.19 18.51 -10.56
C TYR A 543 4.36 17.56 -10.35
N PHE A 544 4.26 16.37 -10.93
CA PHE A 544 5.29 15.35 -10.98
C PHE A 544 5.76 15.16 -12.42
N LYS A 545 7.09 15.08 -12.61
CA LYS A 545 7.70 14.85 -13.92
C LYS A 545 8.47 13.54 -13.99
N GLU A 546 9.36 13.33 -13.03
CA GLU A 546 10.35 12.25 -13.12
C GLU A 546 10.56 11.56 -11.77
N PHE A 547 10.75 10.25 -11.84
CA PHE A 547 11.22 9.40 -10.75
C PHE A 547 12.33 8.47 -11.23
N LYS A 548 13.46 8.42 -10.50
CA LYS A 548 14.53 7.45 -10.74
C LYS A 548 14.86 6.71 -9.45
N PHE A 549 15.09 5.40 -9.58
CA PHE A 549 15.57 4.55 -8.50
C PHE A 549 16.93 3.96 -8.89
N TYR A 550 17.94 4.30 -8.10
CA TYR A 550 19.26 3.69 -8.12
C TYR A 550 19.41 2.67 -7.00
N ASN A 551 19.86 1.44 -7.32
CA ASN A 551 20.18 0.42 -6.31
C ASN A 551 21.56 0.61 -5.67
N CYS A 552 22.11 1.82 -5.76
CA CYS A 552 23.36 2.20 -5.11
C CYS A 552 23.26 3.62 -4.51
N PRO A 553 24.04 3.94 -3.46
CA PRO A 553 24.10 5.27 -2.90
C PRO A 553 24.97 6.15 -3.79
N LEU A 554 24.36 7.15 -4.44
CA LEU A 554 25.08 8.08 -5.31
C LEU A 554 25.92 9.05 -4.49
N THR A 555 27.12 9.33 -4.99
CA THR A 555 28.01 10.33 -4.42
C THR A 555 27.58 11.74 -4.82
N PHE A 556 27.98 12.75 -4.04
CA PHE A 556 27.71 14.16 -4.33
C PHE A 556 28.08 14.57 -5.76
N ASN A 557 29.23 14.13 -6.28
CA ASN A 557 29.66 14.46 -7.64
C ASN A 557 28.73 13.86 -8.71
N GLN A 558 28.23 12.64 -8.48
CA GLN A 558 27.28 12.00 -9.39
C GLN A 558 25.92 12.69 -9.37
N LEU A 559 25.47 13.16 -8.19
CA LEU A 559 24.24 13.94 -8.05
C LEU A 559 24.33 15.28 -8.79
N LYS A 560 25.45 16.01 -8.61
CA LYS A 560 25.66 17.32 -9.24
C LYS A 560 25.78 17.27 -10.76
N ASN A 561 26.34 16.20 -11.32
CA ASN A 561 26.55 16.07 -12.77
C ASN A 561 25.28 15.66 -13.54
N LYS A 562 24.18 15.36 -12.85
CA LYS A 562 22.90 14.93 -13.43
C LYS A 562 21.83 16.02 -13.45
N GLU A 563 22.17 17.23 -13.01
CA GLU A 563 21.38 18.46 -13.12
C GLU A 563 21.85 19.30 -14.30
#